data_AF-A0A1V6HVA6-F1
#
_entry.id   AF-A0A1V6HVA6-F1
#
_cell.length_a   1.000
_cell.length_b   1.000
_cell.length_c   1.000
_cell.angle_alpha   90.00
_cell.angle_beta   90.00
_cell.angle_gamma   90.00
#
_symmetry.space_group_name_H-M   'P 1'
#
loop_
_entity.id
_entity.type
_entity.pdbx_description
1 polymer ?
#
loop_
_entity_poly.entity_id
_entity_poly.type
_entity_poly.pdbx_seq_one_letter_code
_entity_poly.pdbx_strand_id
1 'polypeptide(L)'
;MRRFLLPLLILFFSLGCGGADVPGMEQLDLPKQDDTSPKQDVDTLAPSDRLKNDVQDTDEPDTPPQTDPGEVDEKDTQGGDDPGDTHEIEQPDIEIVDIELPYPLCQPCRTDLDCKGSADNSICIPDENLGSWCGIACTATTDCPGDFVCRRVRDDIQQCIPPEGESCPCLKRYVDAGFVTTCWIENEWGRCEQERRCDQLCTVKTPEREVCNGIDDNCDGNIDEGLGSTTCGLGECEVTVQNCVDGRTVECVPLEPSKEICDGKDNDCNGEIDDKIPDLTCGVGICENTVPACVDGRPQVCHPKPSSFEECNGLDDDCNGEIDDMGTVTCGVRACQITVERCVDGVLNECIAREPTDEVCNGIDDDCDGVIDNDIPPITCGTGACQRTVTACIDGVPQACIPGLPSEEVCDGIDNDCNGEVDDMGTTTCGLGVCERTVENCVDGVEQTCVPGRPGTETCNGLDDDCDGTKDEDVCPCPTREFGGHVYMFCNSTFYWRTARDRCRQSPSYDLVSILSAEENKWVTETARSFSNNVWWIGLNDRDKEGTFLWSNDDPVVYTSWASGEPNNGGNWRNEHCVVTNYGGVAQWNDDQCTRTFRYICKSK
;
A
#
# COMPACT_ATOMS: atom_id res chain seq x y z
N MET A 1 -0.09 -37.76 69.02
CA MET A 1 1.35 -37.51 69.24
C MET A 1 1.73 -36.21 68.53
N ARG A 2 2.34 -35.25 69.26
CA ARG A 2 3.14 -34.04 68.86
C ARG A 2 2.62 -33.12 67.71
N ARG A 3 2.15 -31.90 68.06
CA ARG A 3 2.81 -30.54 67.95
C ARG A 3 2.73 -29.96 66.51
N PHE A 4 2.29 -28.72 66.20
CA PHE A 4 2.53 -27.38 66.80
C PHE A 4 1.40 -26.35 66.48
N LEU A 5 1.26 -25.37 67.39
CA LEU A 5 0.60 -24.04 67.44
C LEU A 5 0.92 -23.10 66.24
N LEU A 6 0.27 -21.96 65.89
CA LEU A 6 -0.95 -21.15 66.18
C LEU A 6 -0.96 -20.02 65.07
N PRO A 7 -1.76 -18.92 65.05
CA PRO A 7 -2.59 -18.52 63.90
C PRO A 7 -2.32 -17.09 63.35
N LEU A 8 -3.15 -16.62 62.41
CA LEU A 8 -3.15 -15.29 61.79
C LEU A 8 -4.32 -14.43 62.31
N LEU A 9 -4.08 -13.19 62.74
CA LEU A 9 -5.07 -12.14 63.08
C LEU A 9 -4.45 -10.77 62.67
N ILE A 10 -4.98 -10.00 61.71
CA ILE A 10 -6.05 -8.97 61.77
C ILE A 10 -5.57 -7.50 62.01
N LEU A 11 -6.09 -6.59 61.15
CA LEU A 11 -6.41 -5.14 61.26
C LEU A 11 -5.36 -3.99 61.11
N PHE A 12 -5.61 -3.15 60.08
CA PHE A 12 -5.79 -1.67 59.98
C PHE A 12 -4.75 -0.68 60.58
N PHE A 13 -4.39 0.40 59.83
CA PHE A 13 -4.97 1.77 59.93
C PHE A 13 -4.17 2.86 59.14
N SER A 14 -4.93 3.84 58.57
CA SER A 14 -4.63 5.29 58.32
C SER A 14 -3.56 5.73 57.30
N LEU A 15 -3.91 6.47 56.24
CA LEU A 15 -4.24 7.93 56.10
C LEU A 15 -3.02 8.87 56.10
N GLY A 16 -2.89 9.72 55.07
CA GLY A 16 -2.09 10.95 55.13
C GLY A 16 -1.84 11.63 53.78
N CYS A 17 -2.16 12.92 53.68
CA CYS A 17 -2.29 13.77 52.49
C CYS A 17 -1.04 14.64 52.21
N GLY A 18 -0.97 15.25 51.01
CA GLY A 18 -0.08 16.39 50.64
C GLY A 18 1.22 15.95 49.93
N GLY A 19 1.75 16.60 48.89
CA GLY A 19 1.50 17.89 48.27
C GLY A 19 2.85 18.43 47.73
N ALA A 20 2.91 18.70 46.43
CA ALA A 20 3.78 19.63 45.68
C ALA A 20 5.32 19.37 45.51
N ASP A 21 5.74 19.66 44.26
CA ASP A 21 7.00 20.26 43.77
C ASP A 21 8.27 19.41 43.54
N VAL A 22 8.52 19.04 42.27
CA VAL A 22 9.47 19.62 41.26
C VAL A 22 9.95 18.51 40.29
N PRO A 23 9.90 18.71 38.95
CA PRO A 23 10.40 17.75 37.97
C PRO A 23 11.87 17.99 37.61
N GLY A 24 12.62 16.91 37.37
CA GLY A 24 13.99 16.94 36.86
C GLY A 24 14.16 16.02 35.64
N MET A 25 14.62 16.62 34.55
CA MET A 25 15.27 16.05 33.36
C MET A 25 14.48 15.13 32.42
N GLU A 26 14.05 15.73 31.30
CA GLU A 26 13.95 15.10 29.99
C GLU A 26 15.28 14.49 29.55
N GLN A 27 15.23 13.28 28.97
CA GLN A 27 16.30 12.72 28.16
C GLN A 27 15.73 12.40 26.78
N LEU A 28 16.43 12.92 25.76
CA LEU A 28 16.12 12.81 24.34
C LEU A 28 16.16 11.36 23.84
N ASP A 29 15.21 11.00 22.98
CA ASP A 29 15.30 9.87 22.05
C ASP A 29 15.20 10.36 20.60
N LEU A 30 16.23 10.03 19.80
CA LEU A 30 16.28 10.12 18.34
C LEU A 30 15.83 8.78 17.72
N PRO A 31 15.12 8.76 16.58
CA PRO A 31 14.89 7.51 15.84
C PRO A 31 15.97 7.27 14.75
N LYS A 32 16.21 5.97 14.52
CA LYS A 32 17.19 5.35 13.64
C LYS A 32 16.77 5.41 12.16
N GLN A 33 17.74 5.58 11.26
CA GLN A 33 17.62 5.37 9.81
C GLN A 33 17.90 3.91 9.45
N ASP A 34 17.19 3.42 8.44
CA ASP A 34 17.29 2.08 7.89
C ASP A 34 18.07 2.11 6.56
N ASP A 35 19.02 1.18 6.43
CA ASP A 35 19.89 0.96 5.28
C ASP A 35 19.16 0.13 4.21
N THR A 36 19.33 0.46 2.92
CA THR A 36 19.55 -0.56 1.87
C THR A 36 20.03 0.08 0.56
N SER A 37 21.18 -0.39 0.07
CA SER A 37 21.65 -0.26 -1.32
C SER A 37 21.25 -1.50 -2.14
N PRO A 38 21.35 -1.44 -3.48
CA PRO A 38 22.28 -2.38 -4.13
C PRO A 38 23.08 -1.81 -5.31
N LYS A 39 24.38 -2.11 -5.23
CA LYS A 39 25.38 -2.60 -6.22
C LYS A 39 25.31 -2.26 -7.72
N GLN A 40 26.52 -1.94 -8.20
CA GLN A 40 27.04 -1.72 -9.55
C GLN A 40 27.15 -3.00 -10.38
N ASP A 41 27.19 -2.84 -11.71
CA ASP A 41 27.91 -3.71 -12.66
C ASP A 41 28.59 -2.85 -13.75
N VAL A 42 29.77 -3.30 -14.19
CA VAL A 42 30.69 -2.67 -15.18
C VAL A 42 31.08 -3.71 -16.24
N ASP A 43 31.47 -3.22 -17.44
CA ASP A 43 32.09 -3.85 -18.64
C ASP A 43 31.12 -4.47 -19.67
N THR A 44 31.17 -4.19 -20.99
CA THR A 44 32.31 -4.23 -21.93
C THR A 44 31.98 -3.67 -23.34
N LEU A 45 33.01 -3.53 -24.18
CA LEU A 45 33.15 -2.88 -25.51
C LEU A 45 32.40 -3.49 -26.74
N ALA A 46 32.28 -2.63 -27.78
CA ALA A 46 31.81 -2.70 -29.20
C ALA A 46 32.24 -3.94 -30.06
N PRO A 47 31.86 -4.18 -31.37
CA PRO A 47 31.57 -3.20 -32.46
C PRO A 47 30.55 -3.59 -33.61
N SER A 48 30.35 -2.62 -34.53
CA SER A 48 29.89 -2.65 -35.96
C SER A 48 28.86 -3.68 -36.46
N ASP A 49 27.81 -3.21 -37.16
CA ASP A 49 27.81 -3.26 -38.63
C ASP A 49 26.65 -2.51 -39.31
N ARG A 50 26.95 -2.08 -40.54
CA ARG A 50 26.10 -1.39 -41.52
C ARG A 50 24.96 -2.25 -42.03
N LEU A 51 23.86 -1.62 -42.46
CA LEU A 51 23.20 -1.94 -43.73
C LEU A 51 22.53 -0.70 -44.32
N LYS A 52 22.97 -0.39 -45.55
CA LYS A 52 22.41 0.57 -46.49
C LYS A 52 21.24 -0.06 -47.27
N ASN A 53 20.35 0.79 -47.78
CA ASN A 53 19.81 0.79 -49.14
C ASN A 53 19.16 2.18 -49.32
N ASP A 54 19.73 3.14 -50.03
CA ASP A 54 19.96 3.26 -51.49
C ASP A 54 18.67 3.17 -52.33
N VAL A 55 18.44 4.25 -53.11
CA VAL A 55 18.16 4.30 -54.57
C VAL A 55 17.29 5.55 -54.84
N GLN A 56 17.90 6.70 -55.23
CA GLN A 56 18.22 7.20 -56.59
C GLN A 56 17.14 8.19 -57.07
N ASP A 57 17.43 9.32 -57.72
CA ASP A 57 18.25 9.57 -58.93
C ASP A 57 18.59 11.09 -59.01
N THR A 58 19.86 11.50 -59.15
CA THR A 58 20.61 11.91 -60.38
C THR A 58 20.45 13.37 -60.81
N ASP A 59 21.55 14.14 -60.71
CA ASP A 59 22.38 14.63 -61.83
C ASP A 59 23.08 15.98 -61.50
N GLU A 60 24.40 15.98 -61.65
CA GLU A 60 25.33 17.13 -61.71
C GLU A 60 25.70 17.35 -63.21
N PRO A 61 26.50 18.35 -63.63
CA PRO A 61 26.94 19.61 -63.01
C PRO A 61 26.77 20.82 -63.95
N ASP A 62 27.03 22.05 -63.49
CA ASP A 62 27.67 23.13 -64.28
C ASP A 62 27.90 24.40 -63.42
N THR A 63 29.13 24.93 -63.47
CA THR A 63 29.47 26.36 -63.28
C THR A 63 29.72 26.95 -64.68
N PRO A 64 29.76 28.29 -64.98
CA PRO A 64 30.00 29.48 -64.13
C PRO A 64 29.11 30.70 -64.59
N PRO A 65 29.58 31.96 -64.68
CA PRO A 65 29.83 33.00 -63.66
C PRO A 65 28.91 34.25 -63.82
N GLN A 66 28.81 35.12 -62.80
CA GLN A 66 28.23 36.48 -62.95
C GLN A 66 29.09 37.48 -62.15
N THR A 67 29.98 38.23 -62.79
CA THR A 67 29.80 39.56 -63.43
C THR A 67 29.68 40.71 -62.42
N ASP A 68 30.84 41.31 -62.20
CA ASP A 68 31.06 42.68 -61.74
C ASP A 68 30.64 43.70 -62.82
N PRO A 69 30.15 44.89 -62.44
CA PRO A 69 30.41 46.10 -63.20
C PRO A 69 31.04 47.20 -62.32
N GLY A 70 32.17 47.73 -62.80
CA GLY A 70 32.87 48.91 -62.28
C GLY A 70 32.07 50.21 -62.43
N GLU A 71 32.61 51.42 -62.38
CA GLU A 71 33.96 51.98 -62.33
C GLU A 71 33.73 53.49 -62.17
N VAL A 72 34.42 54.15 -61.25
CA VAL A 72 34.92 55.54 -61.39
C VAL A 72 36.03 55.72 -60.35
N ASP A 73 37.29 55.52 -60.70
CA ASP A 73 38.23 56.51 -61.26
C ASP A 73 38.48 57.71 -60.32
N GLU A 74 39.64 57.71 -59.66
CA GLU A 74 40.70 58.68 -59.98
C GLU A 74 42.05 58.24 -59.38
N LYS A 75 42.94 57.85 -60.30
CA LYS A 75 44.40 57.99 -60.32
C LYS A 75 45.02 58.87 -59.22
N ASP A 76 46.10 58.39 -58.62
CA ASP A 76 47.44 58.82 -59.03
C ASP A 76 48.58 57.96 -58.45
N THR A 77 49.52 57.65 -59.35
CA THR A 77 50.97 57.44 -59.16
C THR A 77 51.52 56.35 -58.22
N GLN A 78 51.85 55.22 -58.84
CA GLN A 78 53.18 54.61 -58.93
C GLN A 78 54.31 55.23 -58.06
N GLY A 79 54.92 54.40 -57.21
CA GLY A 79 56.16 54.70 -56.50
C GLY A 79 56.52 53.58 -55.52
N GLY A 80 56.97 52.45 -56.04
CA GLY A 80 57.73 51.50 -55.23
C GLY A 80 59.16 52.02 -55.17
N ASP A 81 59.54 52.60 -54.04
CA ASP A 81 60.92 53.03 -53.80
C ASP A 81 61.53 52.16 -52.70
N ASP A 82 62.50 51.40 -53.16
CA ASP A 82 63.58 50.73 -52.44
C ASP A 82 64.25 51.70 -51.43
N PRO A 83 64.37 51.39 -50.12
CA PRO A 83 65.17 52.20 -49.21
C PRO A 83 66.63 51.81 -49.41
N GLY A 84 67.17 52.23 -50.55
CA GLY A 84 68.48 51.86 -51.03
C GLY A 84 69.09 52.96 -51.89
N ASP A 85 68.73 54.22 -51.67
CA ASP A 85 69.42 55.36 -52.27
C ASP A 85 70.00 56.23 -51.17
N THR A 86 71.19 55.84 -50.71
CA THR A 86 72.10 56.77 -50.06
C THR A 86 72.39 57.87 -51.07
N HIS A 87 71.67 59.00 -50.97
CA HIS A 87 72.20 60.27 -51.42
C HIS A 87 73.50 60.48 -50.64
N GLU A 88 74.61 60.03 -51.22
CA GLU A 88 75.93 60.52 -50.87
C GLU A 88 75.90 62.02 -51.17
N ILE A 89 75.58 62.79 -50.14
CA ILE A 89 75.95 64.18 -50.07
C ILE A 89 77.46 64.17 -50.33
N GLU A 90 77.94 64.77 -51.42
CA GLU A 90 79.38 64.99 -51.61
C GLU A 90 79.85 65.87 -50.45
N GLN A 91 80.35 65.24 -49.39
CA GLN A 91 80.80 65.93 -48.19
C GLN A 91 82.17 66.56 -48.46
N PRO A 92 82.39 67.82 -48.06
CA PRO A 92 83.64 68.51 -48.33
C PRO A 92 84.82 67.78 -47.66
N ASP A 93 85.93 67.66 -48.37
CA ASP A 93 87.20 67.18 -47.79
C ASP A 93 87.56 68.07 -46.60
N ILE A 94 87.45 67.53 -45.38
CA ILE A 94 87.81 68.27 -44.16
C ILE A 94 89.34 68.30 -44.07
N GLU A 95 89.93 69.41 -44.49
CA GLU A 95 91.38 69.63 -44.39
C GLU A 95 91.78 70.01 -42.96
N ILE A 96 92.64 69.20 -42.33
CA ILE A 96 93.27 69.55 -41.05
C ILE A 96 94.43 70.49 -41.33
N VAL A 97 94.33 71.72 -40.85
CA VAL A 97 95.36 72.74 -41.03
C VAL A 97 96.16 72.95 -39.75
N ASP A 98 97.45 73.18 -39.90
CA ASP A 98 98.37 73.49 -38.81
C ASP A 98 98.78 74.97 -38.90
N ILE A 99 97.85 75.86 -38.52
CA ILE A 99 98.05 77.31 -38.49
C ILE A 99 97.84 77.85 -37.07
N GLU A 100 98.56 78.91 -36.73
CA GLU A 100 98.53 79.51 -35.40
C GLU A 100 97.51 80.66 -35.36
N LEU A 101 96.27 80.38 -34.94
CA LEU A 101 95.24 81.39 -34.69
C LEU A 101 95.18 81.80 -33.21
N PRO A 102 94.79 83.05 -32.88
CA PRO A 102 94.58 83.46 -31.48
C PRO A 102 93.60 82.54 -30.76
N TYR A 103 93.90 82.15 -29.52
CA TYR A 103 93.00 81.36 -28.71
C TYR A 103 91.86 82.25 -28.16
N PRO A 104 90.57 81.85 -28.22
CA PRO A 104 90.01 80.58 -28.68
C PRO A 104 89.39 80.60 -30.10
N LEU A 105 89.87 81.43 -31.04
CA LEU A 105 89.30 81.52 -32.39
C LEU A 105 89.31 80.17 -33.10
N CYS A 106 88.17 79.81 -33.69
CA CYS A 106 87.93 78.53 -34.35
C CYS A 106 88.16 77.30 -33.44
N GLN A 107 88.05 77.46 -32.13
CA GLN A 107 87.95 76.31 -31.23
C GLN A 107 86.57 75.64 -31.40
N PRO A 108 86.50 74.31 -31.58
CA PRO A 108 85.23 73.59 -31.50
C PRO A 108 84.54 73.84 -30.15
N CYS A 109 83.23 74.05 -30.16
CA CYS A 109 82.45 74.30 -28.96
C CYS A 109 81.07 73.65 -29.03
N ARG A 110 80.47 73.42 -27.87
CA ARG A 110 79.07 72.98 -27.70
C ARG A 110 78.22 74.12 -27.17
N THR A 111 78.81 74.92 -26.30
CA THR A 111 78.15 76.04 -25.64
C THR A 111 79.06 77.24 -25.60
N ASP A 112 78.49 78.42 -25.34
CA ASP A 112 79.26 79.66 -25.16
C ASP A 112 80.33 79.56 -24.06
N LEU A 113 80.19 78.61 -23.12
CA LEU A 113 81.15 78.41 -22.04
C LEU A 113 82.50 77.89 -22.56
N ASP A 114 82.48 77.06 -23.61
CA ASP A 114 83.69 76.46 -24.16
C ASP A 114 84.59 77.53 -24.80
N CYS A 115 84.03 78.67 -25.18
CA CYS A 115 84.71 79.78 -25.85
C CYS A 115 85.30 80.82 -24.90
N LYS A 116 85.18 80.64 -23.58
CA LYS A 116 85.61 81.64 -22.61
C LYS A 116 87.09 81.48 -22.24
N GLY A 117 87.97 82.09 -23.02
CA GLY A 117 89.38 82.36 -22.69
C GLY A 117 89.60 83.79 -22.17
N SER A 118 90.65 84.01 -21.38
CA SER A 118 91.00 85.23 -20.62
C SER A 118 90.42 86.57 -21.14
N ALA A 119 89.20 86.89 -20.69
CA ALA A 119 88.53 88.20 -20.70
C ALA A 119 87.73 88.66 -21.94
N ASP A 120 87.07 87.77 -22.70
CA ASP A 120 86.24 88.19 -23.86
C ASP A 120 84.80 87.64 -23.90
N ASN A 121 83.90 88.42 -24.50
CA ASN A 121 82.51 88.09 -24.90
C ASN A 121 82.48 87.08 -26.08
N SER A 122 83.40 86.13 -26.09
CA SER A 122 83.50 85.09 -27.10
C SER A 122 82.34 84.10 -26.95
N ILE A 123 81.68 83.77 -28.06
CA ILE A 123 80.51 82.89 -28.07
C ILE A 123 80.68 81.73 -29.04
N CYS A 124 79.90 80.67 -28.81
CA CYS A 124 79.86 79.49 -29.65
C CYS A 124 78.91 79.71 -30.82
N ILE A 125 79.43 79.76 -32.03
CA ILE A 125 78.68 80.15 -33.22
C ILE A 125 78.38 78.87 -34.02
N PRO A 126 77.10 78.52 -34.22
CA PRO A 126 76.73 77.38 -35.05
C PRO A 126 77.10 77.65 -36.52
N ASP A 127 77.77 76.69 -37.15
CA ASP A 127 77.98 76.61 -38.60
C ASP A 127 77.23 75.38 -39.13
N GLU A 128 76.38 75.60 -40.13
CA GLU A 128 75.39 74.64 -40.64
C GLU A 128 76.01 73.37 -41.28
N ASN A 129 77.33 73.33 -41.50
CA ASN A 129 77.98 72.16 -42.12
C ASN A 129 79.12 71.59 -41.27
N LEU A 130 79.91 72.46 -40.63
CA LEU A 130 81.12 72.01 -39.95
C LEU A 130 81.00 71.93 -38.41
N GLY A 131 79.87 72.37 -37.84
CA GLY A 131 79.57 72.32 -36.40
C GLY A 131 79.66 73.70 -35.75
N SER A 132 79.56 73.79 -34.43
CA SER A 132 79.73 75.07 -33.72
C SER A 132 81.19 75.40 -33.36
N TRP A 133 81.57 76.66 -33.50
CA TRP A 133 82.94 77.17 -33.30
C TRP A 133 82.98 78.46 -32.51
N CYS A 134 84.07 78.66 -31.78
CA CYS A 134 84.29 79.88 -31.03
C CYS A 134 84.68 81.05 -31.93
N GLY A 135 83.85 82.08 -31.92
CA GLY A 135 84.27 83.42 -32.33
C GLY A 135 85.07 84.10 -31.22
N ILE A 136 85.89 85.09 -31.58
CA ILE A 136 86.49 86.01 -30.61
C ILE A 136 85.78 87.35 -30.70
N ALA A 137 85.49 87.97 -29.56
CA ALA A 137 84.87 89.30 -29.52
C ALA A 137 85.68 90.36 -30.28
N CYS A 138 84.99 91.20 -31.04
CA CYS A 138 85.59 92.30 -31.80
C CYS A 138 84.73 93.56 -31.69
N THR A 139 85.28 94.71 -32.07
CA THR A 139 84.57 96.00 -32.12
C THR A 139 84.87 96.69 -33.45
N ALA A 140 84.11 97.73 -33.80
CA ALA A 140 84.34 98.54 -35.01
C ALA A 140 85.76 99.16 -35.11
N THR A 141 86.55 99.13 -34.03
CA THR A 141 87.92 99.65 -33.95
C THR A 141 89.00 98.57 -33.76
N THR A 142 88.62 97.29 -33.61
CA THR A 142 89.55 96.18 -33.39
C THR A 142 89.65 95.34 -34.66
N ASP A 143 90.85 95.27 -35.24
CA ASP A 143 91.09 94.42 -36.41
C ASP A 143 91.05 92.93 -36.01
N CYS A 144 90.30 92.14 -36.77
CA CYS A 144 90.32 90.69 -36.65
C CYS A 144 91.64 90.11 -37.21
N PRO A 145 92.14 89.01 -36.65
CA PRO A 145 93.37 88.40 -37.13
C PRO A 145 93.19 87.81 -38.55
N GLY A 146 94.15 88.05 -39.44
CA GLY A 146 94.14 87.49 -40.80
C GLY A 146 92.96 88.00 -41.64
N ASP A 147 92.30 87.07 -42.34
CA ASP A 147 91.17 87.36 -43.25
C ASP A 147 89.79 87.29 -42.55
N PHE A 148 89.77 87.13 -41.22
CA PHE A 148 88.53 87.10 -40.44
C PHE A 148 87.85 88.47 -40.44
N VAL A 149 86.52 88.48 -40.42
CA VAL A 149 85.70 89.69 -40.49
C VAL A 149 84.90 89.87 -39.21
N CYS A 150 84.94 91.06 -38.61
CA CYS A 150 84.13 91.40 -37.46
C CYS A 150 82.65 91.56 -37.86
N ARG A 151 81.79 90.61 -37.50
CA ARG A 151 80.36 90.61 -37.84
C ARG A 151 79.47 90.46 -36.60
N ARG A 152 78.24 90.98 -36.69
CA ARG A 152 77.24 90.81 -35.64
C ARG A 152 76.60 89.42 -35.79
N VAL A 153 76.64 88.62 -34.72
CA VAL A 153 76.20 87.22 -34.75
C VAL A 153 74.98 86.98 -33.87
N ARG A 154 74.86 87.70 -32.75
CA ARG A 154 73.66 87.75 -31.89
C ARG A 154 73.43 89.17 -31.42
N ASP A 155 72.25 89.46 -30.86
CA ASP A 155 71.86 90.80 -30.40
C ASP A 155 72.96 91.50 -29.58
N ASP A 156 73.57 92.54 -30.17
CA ASP A 156 74.69 93.34 -29.66
C ASP A 156 76.06 92.64 -29.43
N ILE A 157 76.25 91.41 -29.94
CA ILE A 157 77.55 90.70 -29.90
C ILE A 157 78.18 90.65 -31.29
N GLN A 158 79.36 91.26 -31.42
CA GLN A 158 80.21 91.17 -32.61
C GLN A 158 81.36 90.17 -32.38
N GLN A 159 81.61 89.32 -33.37
CA GLN A 159 82.64 88.28 -33.32
C GLN A 159 83.48 88.31 -34.60
N CYS A 160 84.78 88.04 -34.47
CA CYS A 160 85.62 87.68 -35.60
C CYS A 160 85.19 86.30 -36.09
N ILE A 161 84.64 86.26 -37.30
CA ILE A 161 84.21 85.02 -37.98
C ILE A 161 84.84 84.95 -39.38
N PRO A 162 85.01 83.74 -39.95
CA PRO A 162 85.48 83.57 -41.32
C PRO A 162 84.59 84.34 -42.31
N PRO A 163 85.12 84.79 -43.47
CA PRO A 163 84.37 85.43 -44.57
C PRO A 163 83.03 84.76 -44.92
N GLU A 164 82.13 85.50 -45.55
CA GLU A 164 80.81 84.95 -45.93
C GLU A 164 80.97 83.77 -46.90
N GLY A 165 80.39 82.62 -46.56
CA GLY A 165 80.55 81.37 -47.31
C GLY A 165 81.78 80.54 -46.92
N GLU A 166 82.60 81.00 -45.97
CA GLU A 166 83.71 80.23 -45.40
C GLU A 166 83.37 79.79 -43.97
N SER A 167 83.98 78.67 -43.56
CA SER A 167 83.81 78.08 -42.23
C SER A 167 85.15 78.03 -41.49
N CYS A 168 85.11 77.89 -40.17
CA CYS A 168 86.33 77.77 -39.37
C CYS A 168 87.11 76.50 -39.77
N PRO A 169 88.42 76.59 -40.04
CA PRO A 169 89.19 75.41 -40.40
C PRO A 169 89.41 74.51 -39.19
N CYS A 170 89.49 73.20 -39.41
CA CYS A 170 89.76 72.23 -38.35
C CYS A 170 91.26 72.29 -37.96
N LEU A 171 91.56 73.01 -36.88
CA LEU A 171 92.94 73.20 -36.44
C LEU A 171 93.51 71.94 -35.76
N LYS A 172 94.69 71.50 -36.20
CA LYS A 172 95.38 70.31 -35.64
C LYS A 172 95.50 70.33 -34.11
N ARG A 173 95.79 71.49 -33.52
CA ARG A 173 95.90 71.65 -32.06
C ARG A 173 94.64 71.26 -31.29
N TYR A 174 93.46 71.45 -31.87
CA TYR A 174 92.18 71.15 -31.22
C TYR A 174 91.74 69.71 -31.47
N VAL A 175 92.07 69.16 -32.65
CA VAL A 175 91.94 67.72 -32.93
C VAL A 175 92.79 66.90 -31.96
N ASP A 176 94.08 67.23 -31.83
CA ASP A 176 95.01 66.50 -30.95
C ASP A 176 94.62 66.63 -29.47
N ALA A 177 93.96 67.72 -29.08
CA ALA A 177 93.44 67.95 -27.73
C ALA A 177 92.04 67.34 -27.48
N GLY A 178 91.42 66.73 -28.49
CA GLY A 178 90.14 66.04 -28.35
C GLY A 178 88.92 66.95 -28.20
N PHE A 179 88.98 68.19 -28.67
CA PHE A 179 87.82 69.07 -28.68
C PHE A 179 86.75 68.53 -29.64
N VAL A 180 85.50 68.67 -29.24
CA VAL A 180 84.34 68.27 -30.04
C VAL A 180 83.41 69.44 -30.27
N THR A 181 82.60 69.32 -31.30
CA THR A 181 81.55 70.24 -31.68
C THR A 181 80.25 69.47 -31.90
N THR A 182 79.13 70.18 -31.87
CA THR A 182 77.82 69.61 -32.22
C THR A 182 77.58 69.77 -33.70
N CYS A 183 77.18 68.69 -34.38
CA CYS A 183 76.65 68.74 -35.73
C CYS A 183 75.19 68.27 -35.73
N TRP A 184 74.41 68.72 -36.72
CA TRP A 184 73.01 68.37 -36.84
C TRP A 184 72.58 68.28 -38.31
N ILE A 185 71.50 67.53 -38.55
CA ILE A 185 70.74 67.57 -39.80
C ILE A 185 69.33 68.03 -39.42
N GLU A 186 68.83 69.05 -40.11
CA GLU A 186 67.51 69.63 -39.87
C GLU A 186 66.72 69.68 -41.19
N ASN A 187 65.45 69.27 -41.13
CA ASN A 187 64.51 69.34 -42.24
C ASN A 187 63.10 69.63 -41.72
N GLU A 188 62.06 69.41 -42.53
CA GLU A 188 60.67 69.66 -42.14
C GLU A 188 60.13 68.72 -41.05
N TRP A 189 60.80 67.59 -40.81
CA TRP A 189 60.38 66.58 -39.81
C TRP A 189 61.00 66.81 -38.45
N GLY A 190 62.23 67.34 -38.38
CA GLY A 190 62.86 67.66 -37.10
C GLY A 190 64.33 68.04 -37.21
N ARG A 191 65.07 67.94 -36.09
CA ARG A 191 66.51 68.21 -36.00
C ARG A 191 67.21 67.14 -35.17
N CYS A 192 68.00 66.30 -35.83
CA CYS A 192 68.81 65.28 -35.15
C CYS A 192 70.24 65.80 -34.93
N GLU A 193 70.76 65.70 -33.70
CA GLU A 193 72.08 66.24 -33.32
C GLU A 193 73.01 65.21 -32.65
N GLN A 194 74.32 65.33 -32.87
CA GLN A 194 75.36 64.47 -32.28
C GLN A 194 76.66 65.25 -32.03
N GLU A 195 77.44 64.81 -31.03
CA GLU A 195 78.79 65.30 -30.80
C GLU A 195 79.81 64.61 -31.71
N ARG A 196 80.67 65.40 -32.35
CA ARG A 196 81.78 64.90 -33.17
C ARG A 196 83.03 65.76 -33.04
N ARG A 197 84.20 65.21 -33.36
CA ARG A 197 85.39 66.05 -33.56
C ARG A 197 85.32 66.76 -34.91
N CYS A 198 86.05 67.86 -35.07
CA CYS A 198 86.03 68.59 -36.33
C CYS A 198 86.57 67.81 -37.53
N ASP A 199 87.46 66.82 -37.31
CA ASP A 199 88.03 65.93 -38.31
C ASP A 199 87.12 64.74 -38.68
N GLN A 200 85.93 64.68 -38.11
CA GLN A 200 84.95 63.61 -38.35
C GLN A 200 83.75 64.16 -39.10
N LEU A 201 83.17 63.34 -39.98
CA LEU A 201 81.94 63.69 -40.69
C LEU A 201 80.73 63.63 -39.74
N CYS A 202 79.66 64.36 -40.07
CA CYS A 202 78.41 64.26 -39.32
C CYS A 202 77.67 62.99 -39.76
N THR A 203 77.40 62.09 -38.81
CA THR A 203 76.74 60.79 -39.06
C THR A 203 75.39 60.67 -38.36
N VAL A 204 74.78 61.79 -37.97
CA VAL A 204 73.40 61.79 -37.44
C VAL A 204 72.44 61.30 -38.50
N LYS A 205 71.39 60.60 -38.08
CA LYS A 205 70.31 60.24 -39.00
C LYS A 205 69.62 61.50 -39.50
N THR A 206 69.15 61.46 -40.74
CA THR A 206 68.24 62.48 -41.26
C THR A 206 66.90 62.32 -40.53
N PRO A 207 66.29 63.39 -40.00
CA PRO A 207 64.97 63.29 -39.39
C PRO A 207 63.96 62.81 -40.43
N GLU A 208 63.15 61.82 -40.07
CA GLU A 208 62.11 61.25 -40.93
C GLU A 208 60.75 61.33 -40.22
N ARG A 209 59.67 61.10 -40.96
CA ARG A 209 58.34 60.97 -40.34
C ARG A 209 58.34 59.73 -39.45
N GLU A 210 57.71 59.83 -38.28
CA GLU A 210 57.47 58.70 -37.39
C GLU A 210 56.86 57.50 -38.14
N VAL A 211 57.46 56.34 -37.90
CA VAL A 211 56.97 55.04 -38.32
C VAL A 211 57.01 54.14 -37.11
N CYS A 212 55.99 53.30 -36.91
CA CYS A 212 55.89 52.42 -35.75
C CYS A 212 57.03 51.37 -35.69
N ASN A 213 58.17 51.74 -35.14
CA ASN A 213 59.40 50.94 -35.12
C ASN A 213 60.15 51.02 -33.78
N GLY A 214 59.66 51.82 -32.82
CA GLY A 214 60.23 51.97 -31.49
C GLY A 214 61.44 52.91 -31.46
N ILE A 215 61.59 53.75 -32.48
CA ILE A 215 62.66 54.73 -32.64
C ILE A 215 62.00 56.11 -32.79
N ASP A 216 62.59 57.12 -32.16
CA ASP A 216 62.26 58.54 -32.35
C ASP A 216 62.83 59.00 -33.69
N ASP A 217 62.08 58.85 -34.79
CA ASP A 217 62.51 59.07 -36.18
C ASP A 217 62.70 60.54 -36.52
N ASN A 218 61.93 61.43 -35.90
CA ASN A 218 62.02 62.86 -36.08
C ASN A 218 62.94 63.58 -35.06
N CYS A 219 63.46 62.85 -34.07
CA CYS A 219 64.33 63.32 -33.01
C CYS A 219 63.70 64.38 -32.08
N ASP A 220 62.38 64.37 -31.88
CA ASP A 220 61.67 65.32 -31.02
C ASP A 220 61.62 64.92 -29.53
N GLY A 221 62.09 63.71 -29.22
CA GLY A 221 62.16 63.14 -27.88
C GLY A 221 60.96 62.25 -27.52
N ASN A 222 59.97 62.10 -28.40
CA ASN A 222 58.90 61.11 -28.30
C ASN A 222 59.17 59.96 -29.27
N ILE A 223 58.62 58.78 -28.96
CA ILE A 223 58.80 57.58 -29.78
C ILE A 223 57.44 57.22 -30.37
N ASP A 224 57.37 57.06 -31.69
CA ASP A 224 56.22 56.58 -32.44
C ASP A 224 54.92 57.40 -32.24
N GLU A 225 55.01 58.73 -32.07
CA GLU A 225 53.84 59.59 -31.88
C GLU A 225 53.12 59.97 -33.18
N GLY A 226 51.89 60.47 -33.07
CA GLY A 226 51.14 60.98 -34.23
C GLY A 226 50.62 59.93 -35.21
N LEU A 227 50.76 58.63 -34.91
CA LEU A 227 50.37 57.51 -35.79
C LEU A 227 48.85 57.17 -35.80
N GLY A 228 48.06 57.92 -35.02
CA GLY A 228 46.61 57.81 -34.97
C GLY A 228 46.07 56.57 -34.25
N SER A 229 44.75 56.41 -34.33
CA SER A 229 44.01 55.29 -33.72
C SER A 229 42.96 54.74 -34.69
N THR A 230 42.67 53.45 -34.57
CA THR A 230 41.63 52.76 -35.34
C THR A 230 40.53 52.30 -34.41
N THR A 231 39.28 52.60 -34.78
CA THR A 231 38.07 52.10 -34.11
C THR A 231 37.47 50.98 -34.96
N CYS A 232 37.19 49.83 -34.35
CA CYS A 232 36.61 48.67 -35.02
C CYS A 232 35.57 47.98 -34.14
N GLY A 233 34.63 47.27 -34.76
CA GLY A 233 33.49 46.63 -34.10
C GLY A 233 32.17 47.36 -34.38
N LEU A 234 31.08 46.78 -33.91
CA LEU A 234 29.73 47.33 -33.96
C LEU A 234 29.12 47.22 -32.56
N GLY A 235 28.31 48.19 -32.16
CA GLY A 235 27.63 48.16 -30.87
C GLY A 235 28.60 48.12 -29.68
N GLU A 236 28.35 47.22 -28.73
CA GLU A 236 29.21 47.06 -27.55
C GLU A 236 30.54 46.35 -27.85
N CYS A 237 30.71 45.79 -29.05
CA CYS A 237 32.01 45.25 -29.48
C CYS A 237 32.97 46.33 -30.00
N GLU A 238 32.53 47.59 -30.07
CA GLU A 238 33.35 48.71 -30.53
C GLU A 238 34.53 48.95 -29.59
N VAL A 239 35.74 48.91 -30.14
CA VAL A 239 36.98 49.21 -29.43
C VAL A 239 37.83 50.18 -30.26
N THR A 240 38.51 51.08 -29.57
CA THR A 240 39.49 51.98 -30.20
C THR A 240 40.88 51.64 -29.70
N VAL A 241 41.77 51.26 -30.62
CA VAL A 241 43.18 50.95 -30.32
C VAL A 241 44.09 52.01 -30.95
N GLN A 242 45.19 52.34 -30.27
CA GLN A 242 46.25 53.13 -30.90
C GLN A 242 46.91 52.28 -31.98
N ASN A 243 47.22 52.88 -33.13
CA ASN A 243 47.81 52.14 -34.26
C ASN A 243 49.23 51.66 -33.97
N CYS A 244 49.90 52.28 -33.00
CA CYS A 244 51.23 51.91 -32.54
C CYS A 244 51.29 51.87 -31.02
N VAL A 245 51.82 50.77 -30.48
CA VAL A 245 52.13 50.62 -29.05
C VAL A 245 53.48 49.91 -28.94
N ASP A 246 54.44 50.54 -28.25
CA ASP A 246 55.79 50.00 -28.02
C ASP A 246 56.52 49.56 -29.30
N GLY A 247 56.49 50.37 -30.37
CA GLY A 247 57.16 50.07 -31.64
C GLY A 247 56.56 48.91 -32.43
N ARG A 248 55.30 48.54 -32.14
CA ARG A 248 54.57 47.50 -32.88
C ARG A 248 53.23 48.00 -33.35
N THR A 249 52.93 47.74 -34.62
CA THR A 249 51.62 48.02 -35.18
C THR A 249 50.60 47.14 -34.49
N VAL A 250 49.51 47.76 -34.04
CA VAL A 250 48.41 47.06 -33.38
C VAL A 250 47.27 46.95 -34.38
N GLU A 251 46.89 45.71 -34.68
CA GLU A 251 45.66 45.45 -35.42
C GLU A 251 44.46 45.65 -34.50
N CYS A 252 43.45 46.38 -34.98
CA CYS A 252 42.20 46.53 -34.24
C CYS A 252 41.35 45.26 -34.41
N VAL A 253 41.19 44.52 -33.30
CA VAL A 253 40.31 43.36 -33.23
C VAL A 253 39.10 43.74 -32.36
N PRO A 254 37.85 43.67 -32.88
CA PRO A 254 36.64 43.93 -32.09
C PRO A 254 36.56 43.04 -30.85
N LEU A 255 35.84 43.48 -29.81
CA LEU A 255 35.60 42.62 -28.65
C LEU A 255 34.78 41.39 -29.06
N GLU A 256 34.94 40.29 -28.31
CA GLU A 256 34.19 39.07 -28.58
C GLU A 256 32.68 39.30 -28.35
N PRO A 257 31.82 38.92 -29.31
CA PRO A 257 30.38 39.06 -29.15
C PRO A 257 29.88 38.11 -28.06
N SER A 258 28.99 38.64 -27.22
CA SER A 258 28.33 37.88 -26.16
C SER A 258 26.88 37.59 -26.54
N LYS A 259 26.24 36.64 -25.86
CA LYS A 259 24.81 36.38 -26.13
C LYS A 259 23.98 37.60 -25.72
N GLU A 260 22.99 37.93 -26.55
CA GLU A 260 22.05 39.00 -26.23
C GLU A 260 21.41 38.87 -24.85
N ILE A 261 21.37 40.01 -24.17
CA ILE A 261 20.68 40.25 -22.91
C ILE A 261 19.77 41.45 -23.10
N CYS A 262 18.62 41.45 -22.42
CA CYS A 262 17.63 42.52 -22.58
C CYS A 262 18.05 43.76 -21.78
N ASP A 263 18.93 44.57 -22.37
CA ASP A 263 19.48 45.80 -21.77
C ASP A 263 19.51 47.00 -22.73
N GLY A 264 18.95 46.85 -23.93
CA GLY A 264 18.86 47.90 -24.93
C GLY A 264 20.16 48.11 -25.69
N LYS A 265 21.05 47.11 -25.70
CA LYS A 265 22.34 47.14 -26.39
C LYS A 265 22.44 45.99 -27.39
N ASP A 266 23.41 46.11 -28.30
CA ASP A 266 23.80 45.08 -29.27
C ASP A 266 25.05 44.38 -28.70
N ASN A 267 24.81 43.28 -27.99
CA ASN A 267 25.79 42.51 -27.24
C ASN A 267 26.43 41.39 -28.09
N ASP A 268 25.70 40.88 -29.08
CA ASP A 268 26.17 39.88 -30.05
C ASP A 268 26.74 40.50 -31.34
N CYS A 269 26.66 41.83 -31.44
CA CYS A 269 27.33 42.70 -32.39
C CYS A 269 26.94 42.42 -33.84
N ASN A 270 25.66 42.09 -34.03
CA ASN A 270 25.08 41.78 -35.34
C ASN A 270 24.37 42.98 -36.00
N GLY A 271 24.22 44.10 -35.28
CA GLY A 271 23.57 45.33 -35.74
C GLY A 271 22.09 45.47 -35.36
N GLU A 272 21.51 44.50 -34.67
CA GLU A 272 20.17 44.53 -34.09
C GLU A 272 20.27 44.62 -32.56
N ILE A 273 19.33 45.33 -31.93
CA ILE A 273 19.31 45.51 -30.47
C ILE A 273 18.33 44.49 -29.85
N ASP A 274 18.77 43.79 -28.80
CA ASP A 274 17.98 42.81 -28.04
C ASP A 274 17.33 41.71 -28.92
N ASP A 275 17.98 41.25 -29.98
CA ASP A 275 17.46 40.18 -30.87
C ASP A 275 17.77 38.77 -30.33
N LYS A 276 17.18 37.74 -30.96
CA LYS A 276 17.32 36.32 -30.56
C LYS A 276 17.04 36.01 -29.08
N ILE A 277 16.31 36.89 -28.37
CA ILE A 277 15.81 36.63 -27.02
C ILE A 277 14.50 35.84 -27.12
N PRO A 278 14.44 34.56 -26.69
CA PRO A 278 13.23 33.74 -26.80
C PRO A 278 12.10 34.29 -25.95
N ASP A 279 10.86 34.17 -26.41
CA ASP A 279 9.66 34.56 -25.67
C ASP A 279 9.56 33.84 -24.31
N LEU A 280 8.90 34.49 -23.34
CA LEU A 280 8.55 33.90 -22.07
C LEU A 280 7.17 33.25 -22.16
N THR A 281 7.12 31.93 -22.00
CA THR A 281 5.88 31.18 -21.79
C THR A 281 5.74 30.83 -20.31
N CYS A 282 4.57 31.11 -19.74
CA CYS A 282 4.25 30.80 -18.35
C CYS A 282 2.79 30.37 -18.19
N GLY A 283 2.49 29.66 -17.10
CA GLY A 283 1.18 29.04 -16.88
C GLY A 283 1.16 27.58 -17.35
N VAL A 284 0.10 26.87 -16.97
CA VAL A 284 -0.13 25.46 -17.33
C VAL A 284 -1.50 25.36 -18.01
N GLY A 285 -1.63 24.45 -18.97
CA GLY A 285 -2.90 24.19 -19.66
C GLY A 285 -3.48 25.43 -20.35
N ILE A 286 -4.76 25.71 -20.11
CA ILE A 286 -5.47 26.84 -20.74
C ILE A 286 -4.96 28.20 -20.26
N CYS A 287 -4.25 28.20 -19.14
CA CYS A 287 -3.72 29.40 -18.49
C CYS A 287 -2.37 29.82 -19.06
N GLU A 288 -1.83 29.03 -19.99
CA GLU A 288 -0.61 29.34 -20.72
C GLU A 288 -0.73 30.72 -21.38
N ASN A 289 0.27 31.54 -21.12
CA ASN A 289 0.44 32.87 -21.67
C ASN A 289 1.85 32.99 -22.24
N THR A 290 1.98 33.54 -23.43
CA THR A 290 3.26 33.82 -24.07
C THR A 290 3.39 35.31 -24.29
N VAL A 291 4.48 35.87 -23.76
CA VAL A 291 4.81 37.29 -23.92
C VAL A 291 6.25 37.44 -24.41
N PRO A 292 6.58 38.49 -25.18
CA PRO A 292 7.96 38.79 -25.52
C PRO A 292 8.80 38.91 -24.26
N ALA A 293 9.98 38.27 -24.22
CA ALA A 293 10.88 38.34 -23.07
C ALA A 293 11.50 39.73 -22.90
N CYS A 294 11.64 40.46 -23.99
CA CYS A 294 12.22 41.79 -24.03
C CYS A 294 11.32 42.73 -24.83
N VAL A 295 11.07 43.92 -24.27
CA VAL A 295 10.41 45.02 -24.97
C VAL A 295 11.17 46.30 -24.60
N ASP A 296 11.70 47.01 -25.61
CA ASP A 296 12.43 48.26 -25.45
C ASP A 296 13.58 48.20 -24.41
N GLY A 297 14.40 47.15 -24.44
CA GLY A 297 15.53 46.97 -23.49
C GLY A 297 15.11 46.70 -22.05
N ARG A 298 13.87 46.23 -21.83
CA ARG A 298 13.36 45.90 -20.49
C ARG A 298 12.89 44.45 -20.41
N PRO A 299 13.44 43.64 -19.49
CA PRO A 299 12.95 42.29 -19.25
C PRO A 299 11.48 42.34 -18.85
N GLN A 300 10.67 41.55 -19.55
CA GLN A 300 9.26 41.42 -19.23
C GLN A 300 9.05 40.33 -18.18
N VAL A 301 7.93 40.42 -17.46
CA VAL A 301 7.48 39.38 -16.56
C VAL A 301 6.25 38.73 -17.17
N CYS A 302 6.34 37.44 -17.45
CA CYS A 302 5.17 36.67 -17.86
C CYS A 302 4.27 36.41 -16.65
N HIS A 303 3.01 36.81 -16.76
CA HIS A 303 1.96 36.46 -15.82
C HIS A 303 1.03 35.45 -16.50
N PRO A 304 0.76 34.28 -15.88
CA PRO A 304 -0.22 33.33 -16.41
C PRO A 304 -1.59 34.01 -16.59
N LYS A 305 -2.42 33.50 -17.50
CA LYS A 305 -3.82 33.92 -17.56
C LYS A 305 -4.51 33.60 -16.21
N PRO A 306 -5.50 34.40 -15.80
CA PRO A 306 -6.19 34.16 -14.54
C PRO A 306 -6.85 32.78 -14.54
N SER A 307 -6.68 32.07 -13.43
CA SER A 307 -7.35 30.79 -13.17
C SER A 307 -8.82 31.00 -12.85
N SER A 308 -9.63 29.99 -13.17
CA SER A 308 -11.02 29.85 -12.73
C SER A 308 -11.11 28.77 -11.64
N PHE A 309 -12.31 28.57 -11.10
CA PHE A 309 -12.57 27.36 -10.33
C PHE A 309 -12.66 26.18 -11.28
N GLU A 310 -12.14 25.02 -10.85
CA GLU A 310 -12.15 23.80 -11.64
C GLU A 310 -13.58 23.40 -12.05
N GLU A 311 -13.80 23.20 -13.34
CA GLU A 311 -15.03 22.63 -13.90
C GLU A 311 -14.73 21.25 -14.51
N CYS A 312 -15.69 20.33 -14.41
CA CYS A 312 -15.57 19.00 -15.01
C CYS A 312 -15.83 19.08 -16.52
N ASN A 313 -14.85 19.52 -17.29
CA ASN A 313 -14.98 19.80 -18.72
C ASN A 313 -13.80 19.28 -19.57
N GLY A 314 -12.83 18.58 -18.96
CA GLY A 314 -11.64 18.04 -19.62
C GLY A 314 -10.52 19.05 -19.84
N LEU A 315 -10.56 20.19 -19.15
CA LEU A 315 -9.53 21.24 -19.14
C LEU A 315 -8.99 21.40 -17.72
N ASP A 316 -7.81 22.01 -17.59
CA ASP A 316 -7.21 22.43 -16.31
C ASP A 316 -7.59 23.90 -16.10
N ASP A 317 -8.73 24.14 -15.44
CA ASP A 317 -9.33 25.47 -15.31
C ASP A 317 -8.71 26.28 -14.16
N ASP A 318 -8.21 25.60 -13.13
CA ASP A 318 -7.55 26.23 -11.98
C ASP A 318 -6.02 26.38 -12.12
N CYS A 319 -5.47 25.85 -13.22
CA CYS A 319 -4.08 25.95 -13.68
C CYS A 319 -3.06 25.25 -12.76
N ASN A 320 -3.47 24.23 -12.02
CA ASN A 320 -2.59 23.52 -11.09
C ASN A 320 -1.80 22.37 -11.75
N GLY A 321 -2.11 22.05 -13.02
CA GLY A 321 -1.44 21.03 -13.83
C GLY A 321 -2.10 19.64 -13.79
N GLU A 322 -3.19 19.50 -13.05
CA GLU A 322 -4.08 18.35 -13.11
C GLU A 322 -5.35 18.73 -13.89
N ILE A 323 -5.98 17.76 -14.57
CA ILE A 323 -7.21 18.00 -15.34
C ILE A 323 -8.38 17.46 -14.52
N ASP A 324 -9.44 18.24 -14.37
CA ASP A 324 -10.70 17.86 -13.71
C ASP A 324 -10.53 17.42 -12.24
N ASP A 325 -9.57 17.98 -11.50
CA ASP A 325 -9.18 17.59 -10.13
C ASP A 325 -10.11 18.13 -9.04
N MET A 326 -11.43 18.11 -9.29
CA MET A 326 -12.48 18.66 -8.42
C MET A 326 -12.61 17.97 -7.04
N GLY A 327 -11.71 17.05 -6.71
CA GLY A 327 -11.67 16.28 -5.48
C GLY A 327 -12.84 15.30 -5.35
N THR A 328 -13.13 14.96 -4.10
CA THR A 328 -14.20 14.01 -3.78
C THR A 328 -15.36 14.71 -3.07
N VAL A 329 -16.56 14.15 -3.22
CA VAL A 329 -17.74 14.53 -2.46
C VAL A 329 -18.19 13.34 -1.64
N THR A 330 -18.43 13.58 -0.35
CA THR A 330 -19.03 12.60 0.54
C THR A 330 -20.50 12.94 0.75
N CYS A 331 -21.39 11.99 0.51
CA CYS A 331 -22.82 12.11 0.76
C CYS A 331 -23.33 10.92 1.59
N GLY A 332 -24.46 11.09 2.26
CA GLY A 332 -25.01 10.12 3.20
C GLY A 332 -24.66 10.43 4.66
N VAL A 333 -25.21 9.62 5.58
CA VAL A 333 -25.01 9.74 7.03
C VAL A 333 -24.39 8.44 7.52
N ARG A 334 -23.33 8.56 8.34
CA ARG A 334 -22.61 7.44 8.98
C ARG A 334 -22.30 6.27 8.04
N ALA A 335 -22.80 5.06 8.29
CA ALA A 335 -22.42 3.86 7.53
C ALA A 335 -22.86 3.90 6.06
N CYS A 336 -23.84 4.75 5.76
CA CYS A 336 -24.35 4.99 4.42
C CYS A 336 -23.56 6.09 3.69
N GLN A 337 -22.54 6.67 4.35
CA GLN A 337 -21.61 7.56 3.70
C GLN A 337 -20.87 6.84 2.58
N ILE A 338 -20.91 7.46 1.41
CA ILE A 338 -20.06 7.11 0.30
C ILE A 338 -19.31 8.36 -0.12
N THR A 339 -18.05 8.16 -0.49
CA THR A 339 -17.21 9.20 -1.08
C THR A 339 -16.99 8.82 -2.53
N VAL A 340 -17.37 9.72 -3.43
CA VAL A 340 -17.17 9.55 -4.88
C VAL A 340 -16.30 10.70 -5.40
N GLU A 341 -15.51 10.43 -6.43
CA GLU A 341 -14.87 11.48 -7.22
C GLU A 341 -15.95 12.34 -7.88
N ARG A 342 -15.80 13.67 -7.80
CA ARG A 342 -16.79 14.62 -8.33
C ARG A 342 -16.79 14.65 -9.85
N CYS A 343 -15.67 14.35 -10.48
CA CYS A 343 -15.52 14.26 -11.93
C CYS A 343 -14.82 12.95 -12.27
N VAL A 344 -15.37 12.21 -13.22
CA VAL A 344 -14.76 10.99 -13.75
C VAL A 344 -14.85 11.06 -15.27
N ASP A 345 -13.71 11.01 -15.96
CA ASP A 345 -13.60 11.10 -17.42
C ASP A 345 -14.34 12.31 -18.04
N GLY A 346 -14.28 13.49 -17.40
CA GLY A 346 -14.93 14.72 -17.88
C GLY A 346 -16.46 14.73 -17.72
N VAL A 347 -17.02 13.85 -16.88
CA VAL A 347 -18.45 13.81 -16.55
C VAL A 347 -18.66 14.03 -15.05
N LEU A 348 -19.49 15.02 -14.72
CA LEU A 348 -19.82 15.33 -13.32
C LEU A 348 -20.60 14.16 -12.71
N ASN A 349 -20.04 13.59 -11.66
CA ASN A 349 -20.62 12.44 -10.98
C ASN A 349 -21.54 12.92 -9.85
N GLU A 350 -22.76 12.37 -9.82
CA GLU A 350 -23.73 12.68 -8.75
C GLU A 350 -23.49 11.73 -7.57
N CYS A 351 -23.32 12.29 -6.37
CA CYS A 351 -23.16 11.48 -5.16
C CYS A 351 -24.53 11.00 -4.67
N ILE A 352 -24.77 9.70 -4.79
CA ILE A 352 -25.97 9.04 -4.28
C ILE A 352 -25.56 8.19 -3.08
N ALA A 353 -26.11 8.50 -1.90
CA ALA A 353 -25.85 7.75 -0.67
C ALA A 353 -26.31 6.28 -0.79
N ARG A 354 -25.74 5.38 0.02
CA ARG A 354 -26.20 3.98 0.03
C ARG A 354 -27.67 3.93 0.46
N GLU A 355 -28.43 3.04 -0.19
CA GLU A 355 -29.83 2.78 0.18
C GLU A 355 -29.87 2.19 1.60
N PRO A 356 -30.69 2.74 2.51
CA PRO A 356 -30.85 2.23 3.86
C PRO A 356 -31.46 0.82 3.85
N THR A 357 -30.99 -0.03 4.74
CA THR A 357 -31.48 -1.40 4.93
C THR A 357 -31.91 -1.63 6.36
N ASP A 358 -32.78 -2.61 6.62
CA ASP A 358 -33.19 -2.95 7.99
C ASP A 358 -31.98 -3.26 8.88
N GLU A 359 -32.01 -2.77 10.12
CA GLU A 359 -30.94 -2.92 11.12
C GLU A 359 -30.55 -4.39 11.38
N VAL A 360 -29.25 -4.65 11.38
CA VAL A 360 -28.67 -5.94 11.76
C VAL A 360 -27.74 -5.71 12.95
N CYS A 361 -27.85 -6.53 14.00
CA CYS A 361 -27.02 -6.41 15.21
C CYS A 361 -25.52 -6.64 14.91
N ASN A 362 -24.82 -5.60 14.48
CA ASN A 362 -23.44 -5.65 14.00
C ASN A 362 -22.63 -4.41 14.45
N GLY A 363 -23.25 -3.46 15.16
CA GLY A 363 -22.61 -2.22 15.62
C GLY A 363 -22.49 -1.15 14.53
N ILE A 364 -23.25 -1.27 13.44
CA ILE A 364 -23.35 -0.36 12.30
C ILE A 364 -24.78 0.19 12.28
N ASP A 365 -24.93 1.38 11.69
CA ASP A 365 -26.21 2.09 11.48
C ASP A 365 -26.64 1.79 10.04
N ASP A 366 -27.26 0.63 9.83
CA ASP A 366 -27.59 0.04 8.52
C ASP A 366 -28.78 0.75 7.83
N ASP A 367 -29.68 1.36 8.62
CA ASP A 367 -30.84 2.12 8.13
C ASP A 367 -30.58 3.64 8.02
N CYS A 368 -29.38 4.07 8.40
CA CYS A 368 -28.86 5.43 8.29
C CYS A 368 -29.64 6.48 9.10
N ASP A 369 -30.43 6.10 10.12
CA ASP A 369 -31.28 7.03 10.87
C ASP A 369 -30.52 7.84 11.95
N GLY A 370 -29.27 7.47 12.24
CA GLY A 370 -28.43 8.13 13.23
C GLY A 370 -28.44 7.47 14.61
N VAL A 371 -29.00 6.27 14.75
CA VAL A 371 -28.92 5.40 15.92
C VAL A 371 -28.32 4.06 15.48
N ILE A 372 -27.56 3.40 16.34
CA ILE A 372 -26.91 2.12 16.02
C ILE A 372 -27.78 0.99 16.57
N ASP A 373 -28.07 -0.03 15.75
CA ASP A 373 -28.78 -1.26 16.11
C ASP A 373 -30.15 -1.02 16.79
N ASN A 374 -30.93 -0.01 16.36
CA ASN A 374 -32.30 0.22 16.83
C ASN A 374 -33.34 -0.62 16.10
N ASP A 375 -34.57 -0.61 16.60
CA ASP A 375 -35.73 -1.28 16.00
C ASP A 375 -35.56 -2.79 15.71
N ILE A 376 -34.54 -3.43 16.27
CA ILE A 376 -34.34 -4.88 16.24
C ILE A 376 -35.35 -5.55 17.19
N PRO A 377 -36.29 -6.37 16.67
CA PRO A 377 -37.29 -7.03 17.51
C PRO A 377 -36.66 -7.95 18.56
N PRO A 378 -37.22 -8.06 19.77
CA PRO A 378 -36.70 -8.94 20.81
C PRO A 378 -36.79 -10.42 20.41
N ILE A 379 -35.91 -11.26 20.96
CA ILE A 379 -35.89 -12.70 20.70
C ILE A 379 -36.63 -13.42 21.83
N THR A 380 -37.58 -14.28 21.46
CA THR A 380 -38.30 -15.17 22.37
C THR A 380 -37.88 -16.62 22.12
N CYS A 381 -37.60 -17.36 23.19
CA CYS A 381 -37.20 -18.78 23.12
C CYS A 381 -37.86 -19.60 24.23
N GLY A 382 -37.97 -20.91 24.01
CA GLY A 382 -38.67 -21.83 24.90
C GLY A 382 -40.17 -21.94 24.60
N THR A 383 -40.80 -22.94 25.19
CA THR A 383 -42.23 -23.24 25.08
C THR A 383 -42.82 -23.31 26.50
N GLY A 384 -44.12 -23.05 26.65
CA GLY A 384 -44.81 -23.18 27.93
C GLY A 384 -44.22 -22.30 29.04
N ALA A 385 -44.04 -22.87 30.22
CA ALA A 385 -43.44 -22.22 31.38
C ALA A 385 -41.96 -21.82 31.17
N CYS A 386 -41.26 -22.44 30.22
CA CYS A 386 -39.86 -22.13 29.91
C CYS A 386 -39.69 -20.95 28.96
N GLN A 387 -40.77 -20.34 28.47
CA GLN A 387 -40.67 -19.23 27.54
C GLN A 387 -39.98 -18.01 28.19
N ARG A 388 -38.91 -17.53 27.55
CA ARG A 388 -38.21 -16.30 27.93
C ARG A 388 -38.15 -15.34 26.75
N THR A 389 -38.14 -14.05 27.05
CA THR A 389 -37.92 -13.00 26.04
C THR A 389 -36.76 -12.12 26.50
N VAL A 390 -35.81 -11.89 25.61
CA VAL A 390 -34.65 -11.04 25.85
C VAL A 390 -34.50 -10.04 24.70
N THR A 391 -33.89 -8.89 24.97
CA THR A 391 -33.49 -7.96 23.92
C THR A 391 -32.55 -8.68 22.95
N ALA A 392 -32.77 -8.54 21.64
CA ALA A 392 -32.00 -9.25 20.63
C ALA A 392 -30.56 -8.74 20.49
N CYS A 393 -30.36 -7.44 20.70
CA CYS A 393 -29.09 -6.76 20.54
C CYS A 393 -28.83 -5.84 21.74
N ILE A 394 -27.60 -5.84 22.24
CA ILE A 394 -27.12 -4.87 23.22
C ILE A 394 -25.73 -4.45 22.75
N ASP A 395 -25.56 -3.17 22.42
CA ASP A 395 -24.30 -2.56 21.99
C ASP A 395 -23.60 -3.34 20.84
N GLY A 396 -24.34 -3.70 19.78
CA GLY A 396 -23.81 -4.45 18.64
C GLY A 396 -23.48 -5.92 18.89
N VAL A 397 -23.88 -6.47 20.04
CA VAL A 397 -23.67 -7.88 20.38
C VAL A 397 -25.00 -8.64 20.36
N PRO A 398 -25.15 -9.64 19.47
CA PRO A 398 -26.32 -10.53 19.47
C PRO A 398 -26.45 -11.26 20.80
N GLN A 399 -27.62 -11.16 21.42
CA GLN A 399 -27.88 -11.81 22.70
C GLN A 399 -28.41 -13.22 22.49
N ALA A 400 -27.92 -14.15 23.30
CA ALA A 400 -28.44 -15.51 23.33
C ALA A 400 -29.69 -15.57 24.23
N CYS A 401 -30.79 -16.09 23.68
CA CYS A 401 -31.95 -16.47 24.49
C CYS A 401 -31.78 -17.91 24.98
N ILE A 402 -31.75 -18.12 26.29
CA ILE A 402 -31.69 -19.44 26.92
C ILE A 402 -33.06 -19.73 27.54
N PRO A 403 -33.80 -20.77 27.13
CA PRO A 403 -35.07 -21.12 27.74
C PRO A 403 -34.99 -21.34 29.26
N GLY A 404 -36.12 -21.20 29.96
CA GLY A 404 -36.24 -21.59 31.37
C GLY A 404 -35.90 -23.06 31.58
N LEU A 405 -35.57 -23.42 32.83
CA LEU A 405 -35.37 -24.83 33.18
C LEU A 405 -36.73 -25.52 33.28
N PRO A 406 -36.87 -26.74 32.74
CA PRO A 406 -38.09 -27.51 32.88
C PRO A 406 -38.28 -27.98 34.33
N SER A 407 -39.54 -28.09 34.73
CA SER A 407 -39.98 -28.65 36.02
C SER A 407 -40.83 -29.90 35.79
N GLU A 408 -41.17 -30.63 36.86
CA GLU A 408 -42.14 -31.72 36.74
C GLU A 408 -43.52 -31.18 36.36
N GLU A 409 -44.27 -31.96 35.56
CA GLU A 409 -45.57 -31.55 35.07
C GLU A 409 -46.61 -31.45 36.20
N VAL A 410 -47.38 -30.37 36.17
CA VAL A 410 -48.48 -30.10 37.08
C VAL A 410 -49.74 -29.90 36.23
N CYS A 411 -50.88 -30.41 36.70
CA CYS A 411 -52.18 -30.29 36.05
C CYS A 411 -52.73 -28.84 36.22
N ASP A 412 -52.14 -27.88 35.51
CA ASP A 412 -52.48 -26.46 35.59
C ASP A 412 -52.70 -25.78 34.23
N GLY A 413 -52.68 -26.56 33.14
CA GLY A 413 -52.89 -26.07 31.78
C GLY A 413 -51.65 -25.37 31.21
N ILE A 414 -50.48 -25.55 31.82
CA ILE A 414 -49.19 -25.03 31.37
C ILE A 414 -48.24 -26.21 31.14
N ASP A 415 -47.53 -26.18 30.02
CA ASP A 415 -46.41 -27.08 29.74
C ASP A 415 -45.23 -26.71 30.67
N ASN A 416 -45.09 -27.44 31.79
CA ASN A 416 -44.13 -27.16 32.86
C ASN A 416 -42.79 -27.86 32.64
N ASP A 417 -42.78 -29.01 31.95
CA ASP A 417 -41.58 -29.75 31.57
C ASP A 417 -41.01 -29.33 30.19
N CYS A 418 -41.73 -28.45 29.50
CA CYS A 418 -41.36 -27.76 28.29
C CYS A 418 -41.11 -28.69 27.10
N ASN A 419 -41.81 -29.82 27.07
CA ASN A 419 -41.71 -30.83 26.02
C ASN A 419 -42.65 -30.55 24.83
N GLY A 420 -43.55 -29.56 24.96
CA GLY A 420 -44.50 -29.13 23.93
C GLY A 420 -45.90 -29.75 24.06
N GLU A 421 -46.12 -30.62 25.03
CA GLU A 421 -47.43 -31.14 25.42
C GLU A 421 -47.87 -30.46 26.72
N VAL A 422 -49.18 -30.30 26.94
CA VAL A 422 -49.74 -29.66 28.14
C VAL A 422 -50.41 -30.74 28.97
N ASP A 423 -50.10 -30.77 30.27
CA ASP A 423 -50.65 -31.65 31.29
C ASP A 423 -50.48 -33.16 30.98
N ASP A 424 -49.34 -33.57 30.42
CA ASP A 424 -49.03 -34.94 29.95
C ASP A 424 -48.69 -35.95 31.09
N MET A 425 -49.41 -35.85 32.22
CA MET A 425 -49.14 -36.60 33.45
C MET A 425 -49.41 -38.12 33.37
N GLY A 426 -49.61 -38.67 32.17
CA GLY A 426 -49.82 -40.10 31.92
C GLY A 426 -51.16 -40.64 32.44
N THR A 427 -51.24 -41.96 32.59
CA THR A 427 -52.46 -42.67 33.01
C THR A 427 -52.23 -43.52 34.25
N THR A 428 -53.21 -43.61 35.13
CA THR A 428 -53.22 -44.55 36.26
C THR A 428 -54.23 -45.66 36.02
N THR A 429 -53.79 -46.90 36.17
CA THR A 429 -54.66 -48.09 36.12
C THR A 429 -54.85 -48.66 37.52
N CYS A 430 -56.09 -48.92 37.91
CA CYS A 430 -56.46 -49.44 39.22
C CYS A 430 -57.56 -50.52 39.14
N GLY A 431 -57.60 -51.41 40.13
CA GLY A 431 -58.50 -52.56 40.16
C GLY A 431 -57.82 -53.87 39.76
N LEU A 432 -58.54 -54.98 39.90
CA LEU A 432 -58.11 -56.33 39.53
C LEU A 432 -59.19 -56.99 38.66
N GLY A 433 -58.80 -57.93 37.80
CA GLY A 433 -59.73 -58.67 36.96
C GLY A 433 -60.60 -57.76 36.08
N VAL A 434 -61.91 -58.02 36.05
CA VAL A 434 -62.87 -57.21 35.26
C VAL A 434 -63.12 -55.81 35.85
N CYS A 435 -62.67 -55.56 37.08
CA CYS A 435 -62.76 -54.26 37.75
C CYS A 435 -61.62 -53.31 37.38
N GLU A 436 -60.66 -53.72 36.56
CA GLU A 436 -59.59 -52.84 36.08
C GLU A 436 -60.20 -51.62 35.36
N ARG A 437 -59.73 -50.43 35.75
CA ARG A 437 -60.06 -49.13 35.14
C ARG A 437 -58.77 -48.36 34.91
N THR A 438 -58.69 -47.68 33.77
CA THR A 438 -57.60 -46.75 33.47
C THR A 438 -58.19 -45.36 33.32
N VAL A 439 -57.59 -44.38 33.98
CA VAL A 439 -57.95 -42.96 33.86
C VAL A 439 -56.70 -42.16 33.49
N GLU A 440 -56.89 -41.13 32.69
CA GLU A 440 -55.88 -40.08 32.49
C GLU A 440 -55.71 -39.32 33.81
N ASN A 441 -54.47 -39.03 34.20
CA ASN A 441 -54.18 -38.41 35.49
C ASN A 441 -54.60 -36.94 35.55
N CYS A 442 -54.64 -36.26 34.41
CA CYS A 442 -55.14 -34.90 34.27
C CYS A 442 -56.10 -34.84 33.08
N VAL A 443 -57.27 -34.24 33.29
CA VAL A 443 -58.25 -33.96 32.22
C VAL A 443 -58.74 -32.54 32.42
N ASP A 444 -58.57 -31.70 31.39
CA ASP A 444 -58.97 -30.27 31.39
C ASP A 444 -58.43 -29.48 32.61
N GLY A 445 -57.17 -29.71 33.01
CA GLY A 445 -56.55 -29.02 34.16
C GLY A 445 -57.10 -29.44 35.53
N VAL A 446 -57.73 -30.62 35.62
CA VAL A 446 -58.19 -31.20 36.89
C VAL A 446 -57.58 -32.60 37.09
N GLU A 447 -56.89 -32.77 38.23
CA GLU A 447 -56.35 -34.07 38.64
C GLU A 447 -57.46 -35.09 38.84
N GLN A 448 -57.30 -36.26 38.25
CA GLN A 448 -58.25 -37.36 38.33
C GLN A 448 -57.80 -38.39 39.37
N THR A 449 -58.78 -39.03 40.02
CA THR A 449 -58.52 -40.16 40.91
C THR A 449 -59.03 -41.44 40.28
N CYS A 450 -58.17 -42.46 40.16
CA CYS A 450 -58.60 -43.77 39.67
C CYS A 450 -59.45 -44.51 40.71
N VAL A 451 -60.68 -44.89 40.33
CA VAL A 451 -61.59 -45.67 41.17
C VAL A 451 -61.85 -47.02 40.48
N PRO A 452 -61.52 -48.16 41.11
CA PRO A 452 -61.79 -49.49 40.54
C PRO A 452 -63.27 -49.72 40.20
N GLY A 453 -63.52 -50.58 39.22
CA GLY A 453 -64.86 -51.08 38.91
C GLY A 453 -65.51 -51.76 40.11
N ARG A 454 -66.85 -51.78 40.14
CA ARG A 454 -67.58 -52.44 41.22
C ARG A 454 -67.51 -53.97 41.06
N PRO A 455 -67.21 -54.72 42.13
CA PRO A 455 -67.30 -56.19 42.14
C PRO A 455 -68.65 -56.70 41.64
N GLY A 456 -68.61 -57.69 40.75
CA GLY A 456 -69.75 -58.47 40.30
C GLY A 456 -70.03 -59.68 41.20
N THR A 457 -70.92 -60.55 40.75
CA THR A 457 -71.13 -61.88 41.34
C THR A 457 -70.37 -62.91 40.52
N GLU A 458 -69.66 -63.81 41.20
CA GLU A 458 -68.81 -64.81 40.56
C GLU A 458 -69.58 -65.74 39.63
N THR A 459 -69.04 -65.95 38.42
CA THR A 459 -69.58 -66.87 37.42
C THR A 459 -68.45 -67.75 36.91
N CYS A 460 -68.66 -69.07 36.81
CA CYS A 460 -67.62 -70.01 36.36
C CYS A 460 -67.27 -69.86 34.86
N ASN A 461 -66.65 -68.74 34.47
CA ASN A 461 -66.37 -68.30 33.11
C ASN A 461 -64.85 -68.09 32.87
N GLY A 462 -63.99 -68.29 33.88
CA GLY A 462 -62.55 -68.11 33.80
C GLY A 462 -62.04 -66.67 33.96
N LEU A 463 -62.93 -65.75 34.37
CA LEU A 463 -62.65 -64.38 34.78
C LEU A 463 -62.73 -64.27 36.31
N ASP A 464 -62.24 -63.16 36.84
CA ASP A 464 -62.32 -62.77 38.26
C ASP A 464 -63.43 -61.71 38.32
N ASP A 465 -64.68 -62.14 38.52
CA ASP A 465 -65.86 -61.30 38.37
C ASP A 465 -66.14 -60.49 39.66
N ASP A 466 -65.72 -60.98 40.82
CA ASP A 466 -65.84 -60.30 42.12
C ASP A 466 -64.57 -59.53 42.55
N CYS A 467 -63.51 -59.63 41.75
CA CYS A 467 -62.31 -58.81 41.83
C CYS A 467 -61.50 -59.00 43.12
N ASP A 468 -61.53 -60.22 43.68
CA ASP A 468 -60.81 -60.61 44.88
C ASP A 468 -59.39 -61.15 44.61
N GLY A 469 -59.05 -61.36 43.33
CA GLY A 469 -57.76 -61.84 42.85
C GLY A 469 -57.70 -63.36 42.59
N THR A 470 -58.81 -64.08 42.75
CA THR A 470 -58.96 -65.48 42.35
C THR A 470 -59.95 -65.66 41.19
N LYS A 471 -60.02 -66.87 40.63
CA LYS A 471 -60.88 -67.17 39.47
C LYS A 471 -61.68 -68.44 39.75
N ASP A 472 -62.99 -68.41 39.54
CA ASP A 472 -63.92 -69.54 39.66
C ASP A 472 -63.82 -70.31 41.00
N GLU A 473 -63.59 -69.63 42.12
CA GLU A 473 -63.40 -70.23 43.46
C GLU A 473 -64.69 -70.72 44.14
N ASP A 474 -65.86 -70.29 43.65
CA ASP A 474 -67.17 -70.71 44.13
C ASP A 474 -67.70 -72.03 43.50
N VAL A 475 -68.76 -72.61 44.08
CA VAL A 475 -69.29 -73.94 43.67
C VAL A 475 -70.05 -73.88 42.33
N CYS A 476 -69.43 -74.38 41.26
CA CYS A 476 -70.08 -74.49 39.95
C CYS A 476 -71.20 -75.58 39.90
N PRO A 477 -72.39 -75.30 39.35
CA PRO A 477 -73.49 -76.28 39.26
C PRO A 477 -73.23 -77.42 38.25
N CYS A 478 -73.51 -78.67 38.64
CA CYS A 478 -73.44 -79.84 37.75
C CYS A 478 -74.81 -80.21 37.15
N PRO A 479 -74.94 -80.36 35.81
CA PRO A 479 -76.18 -80.84 35.19
C PRO A 479 -76.62 -82.22 35.71
N THR A 480 -77.90 -82.37 36.04
CA THR A 480 -78.51 -83.62 36.51
C THR A 480 -79.32 -84.35 35.43
N ARG A 481 -79.35 -85.68 35.46
CA ARG A 481 -80.21 -86.55 34.62
C ARG A 481 -80.68 -87.76 35.41
N GLU A 482 -81.80 -88.38 35.02
CA GLU A 482 -82.36 -89.55 35.69
C GLU A 482 -82.33 -90.80 34.80
N PHE A 483 -81.98 -91.95 35.38
CA PHE A 483 -82.02 -93.25 34.72
C PHE A 483 -82.16 -94.38 35.76
N GLY A 484 -82.99 -95.39 35.47
CA GLY A 484 -83.09 -96.58 36.32
C GLY A 484 -83.51 -96.33 37.77
N GLY A 485 -84.15 -95.19 38.08
CA GLY A 485 -84.53 -94.79 39.44
C GLY A 485 -83.47 -94.02 40.23
N HIS A 486 -82.31 -93.71 39.62
CA HIS A 486 -81.24 -92.91 40.22
C HIS A 486 -81.05 -91.57 39.50
N VAL A 487 -80.52 -90.57 40.20
CA VAL A 487 -80.12 -89.26 39.66
C VAL A 487 -78.61 -89.23 39.46
N TYR A 488 -78.17 -88.72 38.33
CA TYR A 488 -76.76 -88.63 37.94
C TYR A 488 -76.36 -87.17 37.73
N MET A 489 -75.23 -86.76 38.30
CA MET A 489 -74.65 -85.43 38.09
C MET A 489 -73.42 -85.54 37.19
N PHE A 490 -73.38 -84.76 36.11
CA PHE A 490 -72.26 -84.73 35.17
C PHE A 490 -71.41 -83.47 35.39
N CYS A 491 -70.41 -83.57 36.26
CA CYS A 491 -69.59 -82.43 36.65
C CYS A 491 -68.42 -82.20 35.67
N ASN A 492 -68.44 -81.06 34.98
CA ASN A 492 -67.49 -80.71 33.92
C ASN A 492 -66.13 -80.20 34.45
N SER A 493 -66.07 -79.83 35.72
CA SER A 493 -64.83 -79.49 36.43
C SER A 493 -63.96 -80.73 36.62
N THR A 494 -62.64 -80.60 36.46
CA THR A 494 -61.70 -81.72 36.53
C THR A 494 -61.02 -81.81 37.90
N PHE A 495 -61.10 -82.98 38.55
CA PHE A 495 -60.41 -83.24 39.83
C PHE A 495 -59.75 -84.61 39.84
N TYR A 496 -58.79 -84.80 40.74
CA TYR A 496 -58.26 -86.12 41.08
C TYR A 496 -59.36 -86.96 41.72
N TRP A 497 -59.32 -88.29 41.50
CA TRP A 497 -60.44 -89.19 41.77
C TRP A 497 -61.01 -89.06 43.20
N ARG A 498 -60.12 -88.89 44.20
CA ARG A 498 -60.53 -88.70 45.60
C ARG A 498 -61.35 -87.42 45.80
N THR A 499 -60.92 -86.29 45.22
CA THR A 499 -61.64 -85.02 45.33
C THR A 499 -62.92 -85.02 44.50
N ALA A 500 -62.92 -85.69 43.35
CA ALA A 500 -64.15 -85.93 42.59
C ALA A 500 -65.20 -86.69 43.44
N ARG A 501 -64.78 -87.75 44.16
CA ARG A 501 -65.64 -88.47 45.11
C ARG A 501 -66.11 -87.59 46.26
N ASP A 502 -65.21 -86.83 46.88
CA ASP A 502 -65.55 -85.93 47.98
C ASP A 502 -66.56 -84.87 47.52
N ARG A 503 -66.43 -84.37 46.28
CA ARG A 503 -67.41 -83.44 45.67
C ARG A 503 -68.77 -84.08 45.41
N CYS A 504 -68.82 -85.33 44.93
CA CYS A 504 -70.09 -86.05 44.87
C CYS A 504 -70.74 -86.16 46.25
N ARG A 505 -69.93 -86.47 47.28
CA ARG A 505 -70.39 -86.65 48.67
C ARG A 505 -70.71 -85.35 49.41
N GLN A 506 -70.45 -84.16 48.83
CA GLN A 506 -70.98 -82.90 49.38
C GLN A 506 -72.51 -82.95 49.48
N SER A 507 -73.16 -83.66 48.55
CA SER A 507 -74.54 -84.10 48.72
C SER A 507 -74.56 -85.49 49.38
N PRO A 508 -75.10 -85.65 50.62
CA PRO A 508 -74.99 -86.89 51.39
C PRO A 508 -75.54 -88.16 50.70
N SER A 509 -76.44 -87.97 49.73
CA SER A 509 -77.10 -89.05 48.97
C SER A 509 -76.35 -89.47 47.71
N TYR A 510 -75.15 -88.95 47.43
CA TYR A 510 -74.41 -89.22 46.20
C TYR A 510 -73.01 -89.80 46.47
N ASP A 511 -72.50 -90.55 45.50
CA ASP A 511 -71.10 -90.98 45.39
C ASP A 511 -70.69 -90.93 43.91
N LEU A 512 -69.43 -91.26 43.58
CA LEU A 512 -69.08 -91.53 42.18
C LEU A 512 -69.93 -92.68 41.63
N VAL A 513 -70.28 -92.58 40.35
CA VAL A 513 -71.25 -93.49 39.72
C VAL A 513 -70.80 -94.95 39.77
N SER A 514 -71.67 -95.82 40.29
CA SER A 514 -71.64 -97.26 40.06
C SER A 514 -72.44 -97.63 38.81
N ILE A 515 -71.97 -98.62 38.05
CA ILE A 515 -72.63 -99.06 36.82
C ILE A 515 -72.87 -100.57 36.89
N LEU A 516 -74.14 -100.98 36.94
CA LEU A 516 -74.55 -102.34 37.30
C LEU A 516 -75.14 -103.13 36.12
N SER A 517 -75.37 -102.50 34.96
CA SER A 517 -75.84 -103.17 33.75
C SER A 517 -75.27 -102.57 32.47
N ALA A 518 -75.39 -103.31 31.37
CA ALA A 518 -74.98 -102.84 30.04
C ALA A 518 -75.82 -101.65 29.57
N GLU A 519 -77.12 -101.63 29.90
CA GLU A 519 -78.04 -100.55 29.57
C GLU A 519 -77.68 -99.26 30.33
N GLU A 520 -77.36 -99.36 31.61
CA GLU A 520 -76.88 -98.24 32.41
C GLU A 520 -75.56 -97.70 31.88
N ASN A 521 -74.60 -98.59 31.60
CA ASN A 521 -73.30 -98.18 31.08
C ASN A 521 -73.43 -97.39 29.78
N LYS A 522 -74.25 -97.89 28.84
CA LYS A 522 -74.51 -97.21 27.58
C LYS A 522 -75.11 -95.81 27.82
N TRP A 523 -76.16 -95.72 28.65
CA TRP A 523 -76.82 -94.45 28.92
C TRP A 523 -75.91 -93.44 29.63
N VAL A 524 -75.19 -93.85 30.68
CA VAL A 524 -74.27 -92.99 31.43
C VAL A 524 -73.19 -92.43 30.49
N THR A 525 -72.63 -93.29 29.65
CA THR A 525 -71.51 -92.91 28.77
C THR A 525 -71.92 -92.06 27.58
N GLU A 526 -73.08 -92.32 26.96
CA GLU A 526 -73.68 -91.46 25.93
C GLU A 526 -74.03 -90.09 26.50
N THR A 527 -74.61 -90.05 27.71
CA THR A 527 -74.96 -88.80 28.39
C THR A 527 -73.71 -88.00 28.75
N ALA A 528 -72.69 -88.62 29.32
CA ALA A 528 -71.40 -87.98 29.59
C ALA A 528 -70.78 -87.40 28.32
N ARG A 529 -70.84 -88.15 27.22
CA ARG A 529 -70.32 -87.73 25.91
C ARG A 529 -71.08 -86.53 25.34
N SER A 530 -72.37 -86.39 25.64
CA SER A 530 -73.16 -85.21 25.24
C SER A 530 -72.68 -83.91 25.88
N PHE A 531 -72.01 -83.99 27.04
CA PHE A 531 -71.40 -82.84 27.70
C PHE A 531 -69.95 -82.62 27.28
N SER A 532 -69.18 -83.70 27.07
CA SER A 532 -67.78 -83.60 26.69
C SER A 532 -67.29 -84.89 26.05
N ASN A 533 -66.55 -84.79 24.95
CA ASN A 533 -65.90 -85.93 24.30
C ASN A 533 -64.68 -86.48 25.08
N ASN A 534 -64.43 -85.97 26.28
CA ASN A 534 -63.35 -86.45 27.16
C ASN A 534 -63.76 -87.68 27.98
N VAL A 535 -62.79 -88.25 28.69
CA VAL A 535 -63.02 -89.33 29.67
C VAL A 535 -63.55 -88.80 31.00
N TRP A 536 -64.24 -89.67 31.74
CA TRP A 536 -64.92 -89.30 32.99
C TRP A 536 -64.65 -90.31 34.09
N TRP A 537 -64.34 -89.84 35.29
CA TRP A 537 -64.24 -90.67 36.48
C TRP A 537 -65.57 -91.35 36.81
N ILE A 538 -65.48 -92.65 37.08
CA ILE A 538 -66.54 -93.46 37.69
C ILE A 538 -66.07 -94.03 39.03
N GLY A 539 -66.98 -94.64 39.79
CA GLY A 539 -66.70 -95.10 41.15
C GLY A 539 -65.87 -96.37 41.26
N LEU A 540 -65.61 -97.08 40.15
CA LEU A 540 -64.88 -98.35 40.17
C LEU A 540 -63.40 -98.08 40.43
N ASN A 541 -62.80 -98.87 41.32
CA ASN A 541 -61.41 -98.73 41.72
C ASN A 541 -60.90 -100.03 42.36
N ASP A 542 -59.59 -100.28 42.36
CA ASP A 542 -58.95 -101.40 43.07
C ASP A 542 -57.86 -100.93 44.05
N ARG A 543 -57.99 -99.67 44.50
CA ARG A 543 -57.03 -98.94 45.36
C ARG A 543 -56.66 -99.67 46.66
N ASP A 544 -57.55 -100.52 47.17
CA ASP A 544 -57.32 -101.29 48.40
C ASP A 544 -56.57 -102.61 48.14
N LYS A 545 -56.75 -103.19 46.95
CA LYS A 545 -56.12 -104.45 46.55
C LYS A 545 -56.10 -104.58 45.02
N GLU A 546 -54.89 -104.47 44.47
CA GLU A 546 -54.61 -104.66 43.05
C GLU A 546 -55.31 -105.90 42.46
N GLY A 547 -55.96 -105.70 41.31
CA GLY A 547 -56.72 -106.72 40.59
C GLY A 547 -58.06 -107.09 41.22
N THR A 548 -58.45 -106.46 42.34
CA THR A 548 -59.75 -106.63 43.00
C THR A 548 -60.54 -105.31 42.96
N PHE A 549 -61.27 -105.09 41.86
CA PHE A 549 -62.09 -103.89 41.68
C PHE A 549 -63.35 -103.92 42.55
N LEU A 550 -63.65 -102.77 43.17
CA LEU A 550 -64.82 -102.49 44.01
C LEU A 550 -65.41 -101.11 43.66
N TRP A 551 -66.72 -100.96 43.79
CA TRP A 551 -67.36 -99.65 43.65
C TRP A 551 -67.17 -98.80 44.90
N SER A 552 -66.94 -97.50 44.74
CA SER A 552 -66.74 -96.55 45.85
C SER A 552 -67.97 -96.35 46.74
N ASN A 553 -69.14 -96.77 46.28
CA ASN A 553 -70.41 -96.69 47.01
C ASN A 553 -70.83 -98.04 47.65
N ASP A 554 -69.94 -99.04 47.64
CA ASP A 554 -70.16 -100.39 48.18
C ASP A 554 -71.17 -101.27 47.40
N ASP A 555 -71.57 -100.87 46.19
CA ASP A 555 -72.38 -101.72 45.29
C ASP A 555 -71.60 -102.98 44.85
N PRO A 556 -72.29 -104.10 44.58
CA PRO A 556 -71.64 -105.30 44.07
C PRO A 556 -71.15 -105.11 42.63
N VAL A 557 -69.94 -105.59 42.33
CA VAL A 557 -69.39 -105.58 40.97
C VAL A 557 -69.97 -106.73 40.17
N VAL A 558 -71.15 -106.50 39.57
CA VAL A 558 -71.89 -107.50 38.75
C VAL A 558 -71.73 -107.29 37.24
N TYR A 559 -71.16 -106.15 36.83
CA TYR A 559 -70.98 -105.77 35.43
C TYR A 559 -69.65 -105.02 35.26
N THR A 560 -68.92 -105.34 34.18
CA THR A 560 -67.72 -104.61 33.76
C THR A 560 -67.69 -104.43 32.25
N SER A 561 -67.05 -103.36 31.78
CA SER A 561 -67.00 -103.02 30.35
C SER A 561 -65.66 -102.41 29.93
N TRP A 562 -64.59 -103.16 30.19
CA TRP A 562 -63.23 -102.75 29.85
C TRP A 562 -63.01 -102.59 28.34
N ALA A 563 -62.21 -101.60 27.96
CA ALA A 563 -61.74 -101.43 26.60
C ALA A 563 -60.81 -102.59 26.20
N SER A 564 -60.56 -102.74 24.89
CA SER A 564 -59.65 -103.78 24.39
C SER A 564 -58.25 -103.58 24.96
N GLY A 565 -57.78 -104.54 25.77
CA GLY A 565 -56.48 -104.48 26.44
C GLY A 565 -56.55 -104.06 27.91
N GLU A 566 -57.73 -103.67 28.42
CA GLU A 566 -57.93 -103.21 29.79
C GLU A 566 -58.60 -104.25 30.69
N PRO A 567 -58.41 -104.19 32.02
CA PRO A 567 -57.51 -103.27 32.74
C PRO A 567 -56.05 -103.73 32.62
N ASN A 568 -55.11 -102.78 32.44
CA ASN A 568 -53.71 -103.09 32.17
C ASN A 568 -52.72 -102.60 33.25
N ASN A 569 -53.19 -101.87 34.25
CA ASN A 569 -52.40 -101.26 35.34
C ASN A 569 -51.17 -100.47 34.84
N GLY A 570 -51.27 -99.87 33.65
CA GLY A 570 -50.19 -99.29 32.87
C GLY A 570 -48.95 -100.18 32.72
N GLY A 571 -49.14 -101.49 32.56
CA GLY A 571 -48.07 -102.50 32.48
C GLY A 571 -47.39 -102.80 33.81
N ASN A 572 -48.08 -102.63 34.94
CA ASN A 572 -47.60 -102.73 36.34
C ASN A 572 -46.64 -101.61 36.79
N TRP A 573 -46.34 -100.62 35.94
CA TRP A 573 -45.41 -99.52 36.27
C TRP A 573 -46.11 -98.20 36.60
N ARG A 574 -47.40 -98.05 36.25
CA ARG A 574 -48.14 -96.78 36.41
C ARG A 574 -49.12 -96.77 37.57
N ASN A 575 -49.43 -97.92 38.17
CA ASN A 575 -50.23 -98.03 39.39
C ASN A 575 -51.63 -97.37 39.20
N GLU A 576 -52.33 -97.82 38.17
CA GLU A 576 -53.61 -97.30 37.68
C GLU A 576 -54.76 -97.97 38.43
N HIS A 577 -55.18 -97.34 39.53
CA HIS A 577 -56.19 -97.94 40.43
C HIS A 577 -57.60 -97.36 40.33
N CYS A 578 -57.82 -96.35 39.49
CA CYS A 578 -59.09 -95.61 39.40
C CYS A 578 -59.66 -95.70 38.00
N VAL A 579 -60.96 -95.85 37.84
CA VAL A 579 -61.52 -96.15 36.52
C VAL A 579 -62.16 -94.92 35.88
N VAL A 580 -61.81 -94.68 34.62
CA VAL A 580 -62.51 -93.76 33.74
C VAL A 580 -63.38 -94.51 32.72
N THR A 581 -64.43 -93.85 32.26
CA THR A 581 -65.22 -94.27 31.11
C THR A 581 -64.99 -93.37 29.90
N ASN A 582 -65.42 -93.82 28.72
CA ASN A 582 -65.23 -93.18 27.41
C ASN A 582 -63.78 -93.15 26.87
N TYR A 583 -62.88 -94.02 27.33
CA TYR A 583 -61.45 -94.01 26.94
C TYR A 583 -61.20 -94.40 25.46
N GLY A 584 -61.85 -95.47 24.98
CA GLY A 584 -61.73 -95.94 23.58
C GLY A 584 -63.00 -95.77 22.75
N GLY A 585 -64.09 -95.31 23.37
CA GLY A 585 -65.42 -95.25 22.78
C GLY A 585 -66.50 -95.25 23.85
N VAL A 586 -67.75 -95.05 23.44
CA VAL A 586 -68.92 -95.17 24.32
C VAL A 586 -68.93 -96.54 25.00
N ALA A 587 -69.30 -96.59 26.27
CA ALA A 587 -69.37 -97.79 27.08
C ALA A 587 -68.03 -98.51 27.36
N GLN A 588 -66.87 -97.94 27.02
CA GLN A 588 -65.56 -98.58 27.24
C GLN A 588 -64.79 -97.93 28.40
N TRP A 589 -64.32 -98.77 29.33
CA TRP A 589 -63.63 -98.35 30.55
C TRP A 589 -62.13 -98.59 30.47
N ASN A 590 -61.38 -97.76 31.20
CA ASN A 590 -59.94 -97.85 31.38
C ASN A 590 -59.60 -97.62 32.86
N ASP A 591 -58.70 -98.40 33.42
CA ASP A 591 -58.05 -98.05 34.68
C ASP A 591 -56.98 -96.98 34.42
N ASP A 592 -56.91 -95.97 35.27
CA ASP A 592 -56.03 -94.81 35.13
C ASP A 592 -55.50 -94.37 36.51
N GLN A 593 -54.49 -93.51 36.50
CA GLN A 593 -53.84 -93.00 37.68
C GLN A 593 -54.81 -92.07 38.42
N CYS A 594 -55.14 -92.42 39.67
CA CYS A 594 -56.04 -91.65 40.52
C CYS A 594 -55.63 -90.18 40.73
N THR A 595 -54.36 -89.84 40.48
CA THR A 595 -53.79 -88.49 40.58
C THR A 595 -54.07 -87.60 39.37
N ARG A 596 -54.53 -88.17 38.24
CA ARG A 596 -54.94 -87.38 37.08
C ARG A 596 -56.24 -86.64 37.37
N THR A 597 -56.41 -85.47 36.78
CA THR A 597 -57.64 -84.70 36.90
C THR A 597 -58.57 -85.03 35.73
N PHE A 598 -59.76 -85.53 36.04
CA PHE A 598 -60.80 -85.76 35.05
C PHE A 598 -62.14 -85.24 35.54
N ARG A 599 -63.04 -85.07 34.58
CA ARG A 599 -64.47 -84.83 34.83
C ARG A 599 -65.04 -86.03 35.56
N TYR A 600 -66.12 -85.86 36.29
CA TYR A 600 -66.63 -86.93 37.14
C TYR A 600 -68.14 -87.00 37.12
N ILE A 601 -68.63 -88.22 37.32
CA ILE A 601 -70.06 -88.51 37.29
C ILE A 601 -70.45 -89.00 38.69
N CYS A 602 -71.41 -88.31 39.31
CA CYS A 602 -72.00 -88.74 40.57
C CYS A 602 -73.30 -89.49 40.31
N LYS A 603 -73.64 -90.47 41.17
CA LYS A 603 -74.93 -91.18 41.17
C LYS A 603 -75.53 -91.14 42.57
N SER A 604 -76.85 -90.93 42.65
CA SER A 604 -77.58 -91.02 43.91
C SER A 604 -77.66 -92.48 44.36
N LYS A 605 -77.50 -92.71 45.66
CA LYS A 605 -77.64 -94.03 46.29
C LYS A 605 -78.99 -94.69 46.00
#